data_AF-A0A9E4GZF8-F1
#
_entry.id   AF-A0A9E4GZF8-F1
#
_cell.length_a   1.000
_cell.length_b   1.000
_cell.length_c   1.000
_cell.angle_alpha   90.00
_cell.angle_beta   90.00
_cell.angle_gamma   90.00
#
_symmetry.space_group_name_H-M   'P 1'
#
loop_
_entity.id
_entity.type
_entity.pdbx_description
1 polymer ?
#
loop_
_entity_poly.entity_id
_entity_poly.type
_entity_poly.pdbx_seq_one_letter_code
_entity_poly.pdbx_strand_id
1 'polypeptide(L)'
;MRTFVRRKAKLDAREDAILLFDHAGQLEYYLQEQKERDHIDEATGDSGKNYVVLDRTSHLYLPARAKTTDSRAERLESWRCLGDELQEELNRQKASRITLVDLTENQEAGLYVLEGLVLGNYQFTKYFTNPKRKRSLLSSSTI
;
A
#
# COMPACT_ATOMS: atom_id res chain seq x y z
N MET A 1 11.29 15.87 -0.34
CA MET A 1 11.85 14.73 -1.11
C MET A 1 11.11 14.68 -2.45
N ARG A 2 11.71 14.14 -3.52
CA ARG A 2 10.98 13.88 -4.77
C ARG A 2 10.59 12.41 -4.79
N THR A 3 9.30 12.13 -4.86
CA THR A 3 8.74 10.79 -5.03
C THR A 3 8.36 10.64 -6.50
N PHE A 4 8.91 9.64 -7.18
CA PHE A 4 8.59 9.40 -8.59
C PHE A 4 7.40 8.48 -8.70
N VAL A 5 6.36 8.94 -9.39
CA VAL A 5 5.19 8.14 -9.74
C VAL A 5 5.24 7.78 -11.22
N ARG A 6 5.06 6.50 -11.54
CA ARG A 6 5.00 6.00 -12.92
C ARG A 6 3.85 5.02 -13.06
N ARG A 7 3.30 4.91 -14.28
CA ARG A 7 2.37 3.85 -14.62
C ARG A 7 3.13 2.63 -15.16
N LYS A 8 2.74 1.42 -14.75
CA LYS A 8 3.31 0.16 -15.25
C LYS A 8 2.19 -0.81 -15.61
N ALA A 9 2.41 -1.59 -16.66
CA ALA A 9 1.39 -2.52 -17.17
C ALA A 9 1.38 -3.88 -16.45
N LYS A 10 2.50 -4.29 -15.85
CA LYS A 10 2.68 -5.61 -15.23
C LYS A 10 3.60 -5.54 -14.02
N LEU A 11 3.33 -6.36 -13.01
CA LEU A 11 4.23 -6.56 -11.87
C LEU A 11 5.34 -7.55 -12.25
N ASP A 12 6.60 -7.25 -11.89
CA ASP A 12 7.69 -8.22 -12.05
C ASP A 12 7.77 -9.15 -10.84
N ALA A 13 8.24 -10.39 -11.01
CA ALA A 13 8.19 -11.44 -9.98
C ALA A 13 9.01 -11.17 -8.70
N ARG A 14 9.84 -10.12 -8.67
CA ARG A 14 10.72 -9.75 -7.55
C ARG A 14 10.51 -8.31 -7.09
N GLU A 15 9.35 -7.74 -7.42
CA GLU A 15 9.00 -6.41 -6.97
C GLU A 15 8.13 -6.48 -5.72
N ASP A 16 8.46 -5.62 -4.76
CA ASP A 16 7.58 -5.35 -3.63
C ASP A 16 6.26 -4.76 -4.16
N ALA A 17 5.14 -5.23 -3.61
CA ALA A 17 3.83 -4.79 -4.06
C ALA A 17 2.84 -4.58 -2.92
N ILE A 18 2.02 -3.54 -3.06
CA ILE A 18 0.75 -3.41 -2.35
C ILE A 18 -0.32 -4.01 -3.25
N LEU A 19 -1.10 -4.93 -2.72
CA LEU A 19 -2.22 -5.55 -3.42
C LEU A 19 -3.51 -5.01 -2.82
N LEU A 20 -4.17 -4.06 -3.50
CA LEU A 20 -5.47 -3.56 -3.06
C LEU A 20 -6.56 -4.51 -3.53
N PHE A 21 -7.43 -4.94 -2.63
CA PHE A 21 -8.50 -5.87 -2.93
C PHE A 21 -9.76 -5.55 -2.11
N ASP A 22 -10.92 -5.99 -2.61
CA ASP A 22 -12.21 -5.96 -1.91
C ASP A 22 -12.56 -7.31 -1.31
N HIS A 23 -12.21 -8.41 -2.00
CA HIS A 23 -12.48 -9.78 -1.57
C HIS A 23 -11.33 -10.73 -1.89
N ALA A 24 -11.14 -11.75 -1.06
CA ALA A 24 -10.00 -12.66 -1.09
C ALA A 24 -9.72 -13.29 -2.47
N GLY A 25 -10.78 -13.57 -3.26
CA GLY A 25 -10.66 -14.17 -4.60
C GLY A 25 -9.81 -13.35 -5.58
N GLN A 26 -9.79 -12.02 -5.46
CA GLN A 26 -8.98 -11.14 -6.31
C GLN A 26 -7.47 -11.39 -6.13
N LEU A 27 -7.06 -11.92 -4.98
CA LEU A 27 -5.66 -12.19 -4.66
C LEU A 27 -5.14 -13.50 -5.27
N GLU A 28 -6.00 -14.34 -5.86
CA GLU A 28 -5.63 -15.70 -6.34
C GLU A 28 -4.42 -15.72 -7.28
N TYR A 29 -4.30 -14.72 -8.15
CA TYR A 29 -3.17 -14.62 -9.08
C TYR A 29 -1.82 -14.45 -8.36
N TYR A 30 -1.80 -13.72 -7.25
CA TYR A 30 -0.59 -13.38 -6.49
C TYR A 30 -0.35 -14.32 -5.30
N LEU A 31 -1.42 -14.81 -4.70
CA LEU A 31 -1.43 -15.66 -3.52
C LEU A 31 -2.20 -16.94 -3.86
N GLN A 32 -1.50 -17.97 -4.33
CA GLN A 32 -2.12 -19.18 -4.88
C GLN A 32 -2.78 -20.07 -3.82
N GLU A 33 -2.32 -20.01 -2.56
CA GLU A 33 -2.85 -20.83 -1.48
C GLU A 33 -4.14 -20.24 -0.89
N GLN A 34 -5.25 -20.98 -0.99
CA GLN A 34 -6.55 -20.55 -0.44
C GLN A 34 -6.48 -20.23 1.06
N LYS A 35 -5.78 -21.06 1.84
CA LYS A 35 -5.66 -20.86 3.30
C LYS A 35 -5.02 -19.51 3.65
N GLU A 36 -4.06 -19.07 2.84
CA GLU A 36 -3.39 -17.79 3.04
C GLU A 36 -4.33 -16.63 2.69
N ARG A 37 -5.12 -16.76 1.61
CA ARG A 37 -6.15 -15.79 1.24
C ARG A 37 -7.23 -15.65 2.31
N ASP A 38 -7.71 -16.78 2.86
CA ASP A 38 -8.71 -16.81 3.93
C ASP A 38 -8.18 -16.11 5.18
N HIS A 39 -6.93 -16.41 5.56
CA HIS A 39 -6.30 -15.77 6.71
C HIS A 39 -6.20 -14.24 6.54
N ILE A 40 -5.86 -13.77 5.34
CA ILE A 40 -5.77 -12.34 5.04
C ILE A 40 -7.14 -11.71 5.13
N ASP A 41 -8.17 -12.34 4.56
CA ASP A 41 -9.54 -11.83 4.60
C ASP A 41 -10.05 -11.72 6.03
N GLU A 42 -9.83 -12.75 6.86
CA GLU A 42 -10.14 -12.73 8.29
C GLU A 42 -9.37 -11.62 9.03
N ALA A 43 -8.07 -11.48 8.77
CA ALA A 43 -7.22 -10.47 9.42
C ALA A 43 -7.56 -9.03 9.00
N THR A 44 -8.16 -8.86 7.82
CA THR A 44 -8.50 -7.57 7.22
C THR A 44 -10.00 -7.26 7.15
N GLY A 45 -10.82 -8.07 7.82
CA GLY A 45 -12.25 -7.80 7.99
C GLY A 45 -12.54 -6.47 8.72
N ASP A 46 -13.81 -6.16 8.93
CA ASP A 46 -14.27 -4.82 9.34
C ASP A 46 -13.67 -4.28 10.66
N SER A 47 -13.31 -5.17 11.59
CA SER A 47 -12.62 -4.83 12.85
C SER A 47 -11.13 -5.15 12.86
N GLY A 48 -10.61 -5.65 11.75
CA GLY A 48 -9.23 -6.11 11.58
C GLY A 48 -8.25 -4.97 11.29
N LYS A 49 -7.06 -5.36 10.84
CA LYS A 49 -6.06 -4.40 10.33
C LYS A 49 -6.41 -4.06 8.88
N ASN A 50 -6.06 -2.86 8.43
CA ASN A 50 -6.29 -2.50 7.02
C ASN A 50 -5.32 -3.22 6.06
N TYR A 51 -4.25 -3.84 6.57
CA TYR A 51 -3.27 -4.58 5.76
C TYR A 51 -2.60 -5.70 6.56
N VAL A 52 -2.00 -6.63 5.82
CA VAL A 52 -1.14 -7.70 6.35
C VAL A 52 0.23 -7.59 5.70
N VAL A 53 1.29 -7.84 6.47
CA VAL A 53 2.67 -7.85 5.98
C VAL A 53 3.05 -9.28 5.64
N LEU A 54 3.30 -9.57 4.37
CA LEU A 54 3.79 -10.85 3.88
C LEU A 54 5.22 -10.68 3.39
N ASP A 55 6.18 -10.88 4.29
CA ASP A 55 7.60 -10.88 3.95
C ASP A 55 7.97 -12.21 3.29
N ARG A 56 8.22 -12.20 1.98
CA ARG A 56 8.74 -13.36 1.24
C ARG A 56 10.23 -13.21 1.06
N THR A 57 10.90 -14.34 0.86
CA THR A 57 12.36 -14.40 0.67
C THR A 57 12.90 -13.50 -0.46
N SER A 58 12.05 -13.11 -1.42
CA SER A 58 12.48 -12.31 -2.58
C SER A 58 11.76 -10.98 -2.80
N HIS A 59 10.64 -10.74 -2.10
CA HIS A 59 9.81 -9.55 -2.26
C HIS A 59 8.84 -9.40 -1.09
N LEU A 60 8.39 -8.17 -0.84
CA LEU A 60 7.38 -7.85 0.16
C LEU A 60 6.00 -7.71 -0.49
N TYR A 61 5.01 -8.45 0.02
CA TYR A 61 3.60 -8.20 -0.32
C TYR A 61 2.84 -7.59 0.85
N LEU A 62 2.06 -6.56 0.53
CA LEU A 62 1.14 -5.88 1.44
C LEU A 62 -0.28 -5.95 0.88
N PRO A 63 -1.00 -7.08 1.05
CA PRO A 63 -2.43 -7.11 0.83
C PRO A 63 -3.10 -6.10 1.75
N ALA A 64 -3.87 -5.19 1.16
CA ALA A 64 -4.50 -4.09 1.89
C ALA A 64 -5.92 -3.82 1.38
N ARG A 65 -6.80 -3.45 2.31
CA ARG A 65 -8.17 -3.02 2.02
C ARG A 65 -8.54 -1.87 2.92
N ALA A 66 -9.24 -0.90 2.38
CA ALA A 66 -9.73 0.23 3.17
C ALA A 66 -10.98 -0.15 3.95
N LYS A 67 -11.24 0.60 5.01
CA LYS A 67 -12.47 0.46 5.79
C LYS A 67 -13.68 0.82 4.93
N THR A 68 -14.71 0.00 5.05
CA THR A 68 -16.02 0.24 4.41
C THR A 68 -16.69 1.42 5.11
N THR A 69 -17.09 2.42 4.32
CA THR A 69 -17.81 3.60 4.81
C THR A 69 -18.99 3.92 3.89
N ASP A 70 -20.05 4.48 4.47
CA ASP A 70 -21.31 4.69 3.76
C ASP A 70 -21.24 5.86 2.77
N SER A 71 -20.53 6.93 3.13
CA SER A 71 -20.41 8.09 2.24
C SER A 71 -19.23 7.95 1.28
N ARG A 72 -19.41 8.47 0.06
CA ARG A 72 -18.32 8.55 -0.92
C ARG A 72 -17.13 9.31 -0.36
N ALA A 73 -17.34 10.45 0.26
CA ALA A 73 -16.26 11.31 0.76
C ALA A 73 -15.41 10.59 1.82
N GLU A 74 -16.04 9.92 2.78
CA GLU A 74 -15.33 9.14 3.80
C GLU A 74 -14.59 7.94 3.19
N ARG A 75 -15.12 7.36 2.11
CA ARG A 75 -14.46 6.24 1.41
C ARG A 75 -13.20 6.70 0.66
N LEU A 76 -13.28 7.85 0.00
CA LEU A 76 -12.11 8.44 -0.64
C LEU A 76 -11.03 8.76 0.39
N GLU A 77 -11.44 9.29 1.55
CA GLU A 77 -10.51 9.60 2.62
C GLU A 77 -9.95 8.35 3.30
N SER A 78 -10.74 7.28 3.44
CA SER A 78 -10.24 6.01 3.99
C SER A 78 -9.14 5.41 3.11
N TRP A 79 -9.23 5.53 1.78
CA TRP A 79 -8.15 5.15 0.86
C TRP A 79 -6.89 6.03 1.03
N ARG A 80 -7.04 7.34 1.23
CA ARG A 80 -5.87 8.21 1.49
C ARG A 80 -5.19 7.87 2.80
N CYS A 81 -5.95 7.70 3.87
CA CYS A 81 -5.42 7.29 5.17
C CYS A 81 -4.74 5.92 5.09
N LEU A 82 -5.32 4.97 4.35
CA LEU A 82 -4.66 3.68 4.08
C LEU A 82 -3.30 3.86 3.39
N GLY A 83 -3.22 4.75 2.39
CA GLY A 83 -1.96 5.06 1.73
C GLY A 83 -0.89 5.62 2.68
N ASP A 84 -1.28 6.50 3.59
CA ASP A 84 -0.39 7.04 4.63
C ASP A 84 0.08 5.95 5.61
N GLU A 85 -0.84 5.11 6.10
CA GLU A 85 -0.50 3.98 6.98
C GLU A 85 0.48 2.98 6.31
N LEU A 86 0.25 2.66 5.04
CA LEU A 86 1.12 1.81 4.25
C LEU A 86 2.49 2.46 4.02
N GLN A 87 2.54 3.79 3.85
CA GLN A 87 3.80 4.51 3.71
C GLN A 87 4.68 4.36 4.95
N GLU A 88 4.09 4.45 6.15
CA GLU A 88 4.82 4.23 7.38
C GLU A 88 5.36 2.80 7.49
N GLU A 89 4.52 1.81 7.14
CA GLU A 89 4.94 0.41 7.12
C GLU A 89 6.08 0.17 6.14
N LEU A 90 5.97 0.69 4.91
CA LEU A 90 7.04 0.58 3.92
C LEU A 90 8.37 1.18 4.41
N ASN A 91 8.33 2.28 5.17
CA ASN A 91 9.54 2.80 5.80
C ASN A 91 10.10 1.87 6.89
N ARG A 92 9.23 1.23 7.70
CA ARG A 92 9.64 0.24 8.70
C ARG A 92 10.32 -0.95 8.04
N GLN A 93 9.78 -1.42 6.91
CA GLN A 93 10.33 -2.48 6.08
C GLN A 93 11.53 -2.05 5.21
N LYS A 94 11.89 -0.75 5.23
CA LYS A 94 12.98 -0.17 4.43
C LYS A 94 12.80 -0.36 2.92
N ALA A 95 11.56 -0.45 2.46
CA ALA A 95 11.24 -0.54 1.04
C ALA A 95 11.59 0.78 0.33
N SER A 96 12.34 0.68 -0.77
CA SER A 96 12.78 1.86 -1.54
C SER A 96 11.94 2.12 -2.79
N ARG A 97 11.25 1.08 -3.28
CA ARG A 97 10.36 1.09 -4.43
C ARG A 97 9.18 0.17 -4.14
N ILE A 98 7.98 0.60 -4.52
CA ILE A 98 6.76 -0.21 -4.38
C ILE A 98 5.92 -0.12 -5.65
N THR A 99 5.26 -1.22 -6.00
CA THR A 99 4.21 -1.25 -7.03
C THR A 99 2.86 -1.40 -6.37
N LEU A 100 1.93 -0.50 -6.64
CA LEU A 100 0.54 -0.59 -6.22
C LEU A 100 -0.24 -1.31 -7.31
N VAL A 101 -0.81 -2.46 -6.97
CA VAL A 101 -1.70 -3.20 -7.86
C VAL A 101 -3.13 -3.00 -7.34
N ASP A 102 -3.93 -2.28 -8.12
CA ASP A 102 -5.34 -2.09 -7.81
C ASP A 102 -6.16 -3.24 -8.41
N LEU A 103 -6.64 -4.13 -7.55
CA LEU A 103 -7.53 -5.23 -7.91
C LEU A 103 -8.97 -4.96 -7.48
N THR A 104 -9.23 -3.78 -6.90
CA THR A 104 -10.56 -3.42 -6.43
C THR A 104 -11.51 -3.18 -7.60
N GLU A 105 -12.81 -3.27 -7.33
CA GLU A 105 -13.83 -2.92 -8.32
C GLU A 105 -13.89 -1.40 -8.57
N ASN A 106 -13.31 -0.60 -7.68
CA ASN A 106 -13.31 0.85 -7.79
C ASN A 106 -12.06 1.37 -8.51
N GLN A 107 -12.26 1.90 -9.71
CA GLN A 107 -11.18 2.41 -10.57
C GLN A 107 -10.40 3.61 -9.99
N GLU A 108 -10.91 4.26 -8.93
CA GLU A 108 -10.25 5.40 -8.28
C GLU A 108 -9.45 5.00 -7.03
N ALA A 109 -9.64 3.78 -6.49
CA ALA A 109 -9.06 3.37 -5.20
C ALA A 109 -7.53 3.45 -5.21
N GLY A 110 -6.89 2.88 -6.22
CA GLY A 110 -5.45 2.91 -6.38
C GLY A 110 -4.90 4.33 -6.47
N LEU A 111 -5.63 5.27 -7.09
CA LEU A 111 -5.20 6.66 -7.18
C LEU A 111 -5.20 7.35 -5.80
N TYR A 112 -6.24 7.14 -4.99
CA TYR A 112 -6.35 7.76 -3.67
C TYR A 112 -5.36 7.14 -2.65
N VAL A 113 -5.14 5.82 -2.71
CA VAL A 113 -4.08 5.17 -1.93
C VAL A 113 -2.71 5.71 -2.34
N LEU A 114 -2.46 5.87 -3.63
CA LEU A 114 -1.21 6.44 -4.14
C LEU A 114 -1.01 7.90 -3.71
N GLU A 115 -2.08 8.69 -3.68
CA GLU A 115 -2.05 10.04 -3.12
C GLU A 115 -1.62 10.03 -1.66
N GLY A 116 -2.25 9.18 -0.83
CA GLY A 116 -1.87 8.97 0.57
C GLY A 116 -0.39 8.58 0.73
N LEU A 117 0.08 7.61 -0.06
CA LEU A 117 1.48 7.18 -0.07
C LEU A 117 2.45 8.33 -0.38
N VAL A 118 2.11 9.20 -1.33
CA VAL A 118 2.97 10.32 -1.73
C VAL A 118 2.94 11.43 -0.68
N LEU A 119 1.76 11.73 -0.12
CA LEU A 119 1.58 12.77 0.89
C LEU A 119 2.26 12.38 2.21
N GLY A 120 2.06 11.15 2.70
CA GLY A 120 2.73 10.63 3.91
C GLY A 120 4.26 10.59 3.79
N ASN A 121 4.74 10.47 2.55
CA ASN A 121 6.17 10.51 2.24
C ASN A 121 6.78 11.92 2.28
N TYR A 122 5.96 12.96 2.31
CA TYR A 122 6.45 14.32 2.46
C TYR A 122 6.91 14.59 3.90
N GLN A 123 8.14 15.11 4.04
CA GLN A 123 8.69 15.51 5.33
C GLN A 123 9.28 16.92 5.25
N PHE A 124 8.82 17.79 6.16
CA PHE A 124 9.35 19.15 6.28
C PHE A 124 10.61 19.18 7.16
N THR A 125 11.77 18.97 6.55
CA THR A 125 13.04 18.82 7.30
C THR A 125 13.85 20.12 7.47
N LYS A 126 13.29 21.28 7.13
CA LYS A 126 14.04 22.55 6.97
C LYS A 126 14.80 23.00 8.23
N TYR A 127 14.22 22.80 9.41
CA TYR A 127 14.76 23.29 10.69
C TYR A 127 15.42 22.21 11.54
N PHE A 128 15.56 20.98 11.01
CA PHE A 128 16.21 19.91 11.75
C PHE A 128 17.74 20.03 11.68
N THR A 129 18.40 19.87 12.82
CA THR A 129 19.87 19.86 12.94
C THR A 129 20.53 18.70 12.21
N ASN A 130 19.82 17.57 12.05
CA ASN A 130 20.26 16.43 11.22
C ASN A 130 19.13 15.93 10.30
N PRO A 131 18.90 16.59 9.15
CA PRO A 131 17.77 16.29 8.28
C PRO A 131 17.89 14.92 7.60
N LYS A 132 19.10 14.37 7.49
CA LYS A 132 19.36 13.08 6.82
C LYS A 132 18.79 11.88 7.60
N ARG A 133 18.72 11.96 8.94
CA ARG A 133 18.19 10.87 9.78
C ARG A 133 16.67 10.74 9.74
N LYS A 134 15.96 11.78 9.33
CA LYS A 134 14.49 11.77 9.28
C LYS A 134 13.94 11.31 7.93
N ARG A 135 14.77 11.33 6.89
CA ARG A 135 14.37 11.12 5.49
C ARG A 135 13.70 9.75 5.29
N SER A 136 12.49 9.75 4.76
CA SER A 136 11.82 8.52 4.30
C SER A 136 12.66 7.79 3.25
N LEU A 137 12.56 6.45 3.26
CA LEU A 137 13.29 5.56 2.37
C LEU A 137 12.55 5.30 1.05
N LEU A 138 11.25 5.59 1.01
CA LEU A 138 10.41 5.35 -0.15
C LEU A 138 10.70 6.39 -1.24
N SER A 139 11.36 5.97 -2.32
CA SER A 139 11.84 6.88 -3.36
C SER A 139 11.00 6.85 -4.65
N SER A 140 10.29 5.74 -4.88
CA SER A 140 9.47 5.55 -6.08
C SER A 140 8.24 4.69 -5.79
N SER A 141 7.12 5.08 -6.38
CA SER A 141 5.84 4.37 -6.32
C SER A 141 5.32 4.20 -7.75
N THR A 142 4.76 3.05 -8.08
CA THR A 142 4.26 2.75 -9.43
C THR A 142 2.83 2.23 -9.35
N ILE A 143 1.97 2.60 -10.28
CA ILE A 143 0.57 2.12 -10.38
C ILE A 143 0.33 1.39 -11.70
#